data_AF-A0A538S4I4-F1
#
_entry.id   AF-A0A538S4I4-F1
#
_cell.length_a   1.000
_cell.length_b   1.000
_cell.length_c   1.000
_cell.angle_alpha   90.00
_cell.angle_beta   90.00
_cell.angle_gamma   90.00
#
_symmetry.space_group_name_H-M   'P 1'
#
loop_
_entity.id
_entity.type
_entity.pdbx_description
1 polymer ?
#
loop_
_entity_poly.entity_id
_entity_poly.type
_entity_poly.pdbx_seq_one_letter_code
_entity_poly.pdbx_strand_id
1 'polypeptide(L)'
;MCMDSEIIIVSGLPRSGTSLMMQMLENGGVPVVTDHIRTADTDNPRGYYEFEQVKKIKEDASWLPQTRGKAFKMVSQLLYDLPPGERYQIIFMERDLDEMLVSQEKMLERLNRSAAPREQIKRAYQLHLERLHVWLRQQANIKVLCVSYNDLVERPQEPAERIGAFIGGEVNVERMAKTVDPSLYRNRKTANK
;
A
#
# COMPACT_ATOMS: atom_id res chain seq x y z
N MET A 1 24.78 -4.34 -3.30
CA MET A 1 23.96 -3.69 -4.35
C MET A 1 23.19 -2.57 -3.65
N CYS A 2 23.51 -1.31 -3.95
CA CYS A 2 22.82 -0.15 -3.36
C CYS A 2 21.38 -0.05 -3.90
N MET A 3 20.47 0.52 -3.12
CA MET A 3 19.06 0.78 -3.47
C MET A 3 18.85 1.81 -4.60
N ASP A 4 19.89 2.20 -5.32
CA ASP A 4 19.97 3.51 -5.97
C ASP A 4 19.25 3.63 -7.32
N SER A 5 18.44 2.66 -7.76
CA SER A 5 17.84 2.73 -9.11
C SER A 5 16.38 2.30 -9.27
N GLU A 6 15.80 1.50 -8.39
CA GLU A 6 14.42 1.02 -8.56
C GLU A 6 13.44 1.95 -7.82
N ILE A 7 12.26 2.18 -8.41
CA ILE A 7 11.18 2.98 -7.81
C ILE A 7 10.32 2.05 -6.96
N ILE A 8 10.15 2.38 -5.67
CA ILE A 8 9.37 1.57 -4.75
C ILE A 8 7.95 2.13 -4.68
N ILE A 9 6.95 1.29 -4.94
CA ILE A 9 5.55 1.68 -4.90
C ILE A 9 4.82 0.81 -3.88
N VAL A 10 4.22 1.44 -2.89
CA VAL A 10 3.26 0.78 -1.99
C VAL A 10 1.87 0.92 -2.62
N SER A 11 1.25 -0.21 -2.97
CA SER A 11 -0.05 -0.23 -3.63
C SER A 11 -1.01 -1.21 -2.99
N GLY A 12 -2.28 -1.13 -3.38
CA GLY A 12 -3.36 -1.94 -2.86
C GLY A 12 -4.71 -1.28 -3.11
N LEU A 13 -5.78 -1.97 -2.71
CA LEU A 13 -7.10 -1.36 -2.65
C LEU A 13 -7.17 -0.30 -1.52
N PRO A 14 -8.09 0.66 -1.60
CA PRO A 14 -8.37 1.54 -0.47
C PRO A 14 -8.60 0.74 0.81
N ARG A 15 -8.03 1.19 1.94
CA ARG A 15 -8.15 0.54 3.26
C ARG A 15 -7.44 -0.83 3.41
N SER A 16 -6.55 -1.21 2.49
CA SER A 16 -5.76 -2.45 2.60
C SER A 16 -4.51 -2.35 3.51
N GLY A 17 -4.25 -1.20 4.13
CA GLY A 17 -3.09 -1.02 5.03
C GLY A 17 -1.85 -0.40 4.38
N THR A 18 -1.99 0.21 3.21
CA THR A 18 -0.89 0.92 2.52
C THR A 18 -0.25 2.04 3.34
N SER A 19 -1.01 2.76 4.19
CA SER A 19 -0.43 3.75 5.11
C SER A 19 0.47 3.11 6.17
N LEU A 20 0.09 1.95 6.72
CA LEU A 20 0.94 1.23 7.69
C LEU A 20 2.24 0.79 7.01
N MET A 21 2.15 0.29 5.78
CA MET A 21 3.33 -0.11 5.01
C MET A 21 4.28 1.06 4.75
N MET A 22 3.75 2.24 4.39
CA MET A 22 4.58 3.45 4.24
C MET A 22 5.30 3.83 5.54
N GLN A 23 4.62 3.75 6.69
CA GLN A 23 5.24 4.00 8.01
C GLN A 23 6.35 2.98 8.32
N MET A 24 6.12 1.71 7.99
CA MET A 24 7.13 0.67 8.19
C MET A 24 8.38 0.98 7.37
N LEU A 25 8.23 1.29 6.09
CA LEU A 25 9.34 1.63 5.21
C LEU A 25 10.12 2.85 5.74
N GLU A 26 9.42 3.93 6.11
CA GLU A 26 10.06 5.13 6.68
C GLU A 26 10.84 4.82 7.97
N ASN A 27 10.23 4.10 8.92
CA ASN A 27 10.89 3.71 10.17
C ASN A 27 12.04 2.71 9.94
N GLY A 28 11.95 1.92 8.87
CA GLY A 28 13.01 1.04 8.38
C GLY A 28 14.17 1.77 7.72
N GLY A 29 14.07 3.09 7.51
CA GLY A 29 15.10 3.91 6.89
C GLY A 29 14.95 4.10 5.38
N VAL A 30 13.85 3.65 4.78
CA VAL A 30 13.57 3.89 3.35
C VAL A 30 13.06 5.32 3.19
N PRO A 31 13.68 6.15 2.35
CA PRO A 31 13.15 7.49 2.06
C PRO A 31 11.76 7.39 1.44
N VAL A 32 10.83 8.22 1.88
CA VAL A 32 9.46 8.26 1.37
C VAL A 32 9.16 9.57 0.63
N VAL A 33 8.26 9.50 -0.34
CA VAL A 33 7.72 10.68 -1.04
C VAL A 33 6.25 10.83 -0.65
N THR A 34 5.92 12.00 -0.11
CA THR A 34 4.57 12.43 0.23
C THR A 34 4.48 13.94 0.06
N ASP A 35 3.27 14.45 -0.16
CA ASP A 35 3.02 15.88 -0.28
C ASP A 35 2.83 16.59 1.08
N HIS A 36 2.74 15.83 2.18
CA HIS A 36 2.45 16.34 3.53
C HIS A 36 1.17 17.20 3.65
N ILE A 37 0.24 17.10 2.68
CA ILE A 37 -0.96 17.95 2.62
C ILE A 37 -2.00 17.50 3.66
N ARG A 38 -2.12 16.19 3.89
CA ARG A 38 -3.07 15.63 4.85
C ARG A 38 -2.42 15.35 6.20
N THR A 39 -2.94 15.97 7.25
CA THR A 39 -2.53 15.72 8.64
C THR A 39 -3.24 14.50 9.23
N ALA A 40 -2.74 14.00 10.36
CA ALA A 40 -3.32 12.86 11.08
C ALA A 40 -4.79 13.10 11.48
N ASP A 41 -5.58 12.02 11.50
CA ASP A 41 -6.96 12.03 11.97
C ASP A 41 -7.29 10.78 12.81
N THR A 42 -8.55 10.62 13.22
CA THR A 42 -9.00 9.48 14.03
C THR A 42 -8.87 8.13 13.33
N ASP A 43 -8.84 8.11 11.99
CA ASP A 43 -8.71 6.90 11.16
C ASP A 43 -7.26 6.52 10.88
N ASN A 44 -6.37 7.51 10.91
CA ASN A 44 -4.95 7.33 10.78
C ASN A 44 -4.21 8.35 11.69
N PRO A 45 -4.04 8.03 12.98
CA PRO A 45 -3.47 8.95 13.96
C PRO A 45 -1.99 9.28 13.71
N ARG A 46 -1.36 8.61 12.74
CA ARG A 46 0.04 8.80 12.35
C ARG A 46 0.21 9.56 11.03
N GLY A 47 -0.86 10.14 10.48
CA GLY A 47 -0.79 10.95 9.27
C GLY A 47 -0.81 10.14 7.97
N TYR A 48 -1.02 10.84 6.85
CA TYR A 48 -1.18 10.22 5.55
C TYR A 48 0.05 10.43 4.67
N TYR A 49 0.45 9.37 3.97
CA TYR A 49 1.49 9.39 2.94
C TYR A 49 0.85 9.57 1.55
N GLU A 50 -0.12 10.47 1.42
CA GLU A 50 -0.63 10.77 0.07
C GLU A 50 0.45 11.50 -0.73
N PHE A 51 0.39 11.29 -2.04
CA PHE A 51 1.20 12.02 -3.01
C PHE A 51 0.32 12.32 -4.21
N GLU A 52 -0.36 13.47 -4.19
CA GLU A 52 -1.41 13.81 -5.16
C GLU A 52 -0.94 13.74 -6.63
N GLN A 53 0.37 13.93 -6.88
CA GLN A 53 0.94 13.87 -8.23
C GLN A 53 0.73 12.51 -8.90
N VAL A 54 0.62 11.41 -8.14
CA VAL A 54 0.36 10.07 -8.73
C VAL A 54 -0.96 10.00 -9.48
N LYS A 55 -1.95 10.85 -9.15
CA LYS A 55 -3.26 10.85 -9.82
C LYS A 55 -3.19 11.38 -11.25
N LYS A 56 -2.10 12.07 -11.60
CA LYS A 56 -1.86 12.63 -12.93
C LYS A 56 -0.82 11.82 -13.72
N ILE A 57 -0.54 10.59 -13.30
CA ILE A 57 0.54 9.77 -13.89
C ILE A 57 0.33 9.54 -15.40
N LYS A 58 -0.92 9.44 -15.84
CA LYS A 58 -1.27 9.22 -17.25
C LYS A 58 -0.95 10.44 -18.10
N GLU A 59 -1.08 11.63 -17.53
CA GLU A 59 -0.81 12.91 -18.17
C GLU A 59 0.67 13.30 -18.06
N ASP A 60 1.29 13.07 -16.90
CA ASP A 60 2.67 13.46 -16.59
C ASP A 60 3.34 12.46 -15.64
N ALA A 61 4.37 11.80 -16.16
CA ALA A 61 5.23 10.87 -15.45
C ALA A 61 6.68 11.39 -15.26
N SER A 62 6.95 12.66 -15.58
CA SER A 62 8.29 13.26 -15.56
C SER A 62 8.94 13.31 -14.18
N TRP A 63 8.15 13.14 -13.12
CA TRP A 63 8.58 13.13 -11.73
C TRP A 63 9.12 11.78 -11.25
N LEU A 64 8.77 10.67 -11.92
CA LEU A 64 9.19 9.33 -11.51
C LEU A 64 10.71 9.18 -11.32
N PRO A 65 11.58 9.69 -12.22
CA PRO A 65 13.03 9.58 -12.04
C PRO A 65 13.55 10.16 -10.71
N GLN A 66 12.87 11.15 -10.14
CA GLN A 66 13.25 11.81 -8.88
C GLN A 66 12.89 10.99 -7.63
N THR A 67 12.16 9.89 -7.83
CA THR A 67 11.67 8.97 -6.79
C THR A 67 12.45 7.66 -6.73
N ARG A 68 13.47 7.47 -7.56
CA ARG A 68 14.35 6.30 -7.51
C ARG A 68 14.97 6.16 -6.11
N GLY A 69 14.97 4.94 -5.58
CA GLY A 69 15.42 4.64 -4.21
C GLY A 69 14.47 5.13 -3.12
N LYS A 70 13.30 5.68 -3.47
CA LYS A 70 12.28 6.16 -2.53
C LYS A 70 10.98 5.40 -2.71
N ALA A 71 10.19 5.34 -1.64
CA ALA A 71 8.86 4.75 -1.65
C ALA A 71 7.78 5.82 -1.74
N PHE A 72 6.72 5.56 -2.52
CA PHE A 72 5.50 6.35 -2.48
C PHE A 72 4.26 5.47 -2.61
N LYS A 73 3.12 6.04 -2.23
CA LYS A 73 1.84 5.33 -2.26
C LYS A 73 1.09 5.62 -3.55
N MET A 74 0.52 4.57 -4.15
CA MET A 74 -0.32 4.68 -5.34
C MET A 74 -1.46 3.67 -5.28
N VAL A 75 -2.69 4.10 -5.54
CA VAL A 75 -3.83 3.16 -5.58
C VAL A 75 -3.70 2.21 -6.77
N SER A 76 -4.17 0.98 -6.59
CA SER A 76 -3.92 -0.12 -7.54
C SER A 76 -4.43 0.13 -8.96
N GLN A 77 -5.47 0.96 -9.12
CA GLN A 77 -5.99 1.34 -10.44
C GLN A 77 -4.99 2.12 -11.29
N LEU A 78 -4.13 2.94 -10.67
CA LEU A 78 -3.20 3.79 -11.40
C LEU A 78 -1.94 3.05 -11.84
N LEU A 79 -1.73 1.80 -11.36
CA LEU A 79 -0.58 0.99 -11.76
C LEU A 79 -0.57 0.70 -13.26
N TYR A 80 -1.74 0.64 -13.91
CA TYR A 80 -1.86 0.45 -15.37
C TYR A 80 -1.23 1.60 -16.17
N ASP A 81 -1.10 2.78 -15.57
CA ASP A 81 -0.60 3.98 -16.23
C ASP A 81 0.91 4.19 -15.99
N LEU A 82 1.59 3.25 -15.33
CA LEU A 82 3.05 3.32 -15.13
C LEU A 82 3.78 3.14 -16.47
N PRO A 83 4.67 4.07 -16.86
CA PRO A 83 5.41 3.95 -18.11
C PRO A 83 6.48 2.84 -18.02
N PRO A 84 6.81 2.17 -19.15
CA PRO A 84 7.77 1.06 -19.17
C PRO A 84 9.24 1.50 -19.01
N GLY A 85 9.53 2.80 -18.99
CA GLY A 85 10.89 3.36 -18.99
C GLY A 85 11.64 3.29 -17.65
N GLU A 86 10.97 2.87 -16.58
CA GLU A 86 11.55 2.71 -15.24
C GLU A 86 11.38 1.27 -14.74
N ARG A 87 12.13 0.91 -13.70
CA ARG A 87 11.98 -0.36 -12.97
C ARG A 87 11.25 -0.12 -11.67
N TYR A 88 10.20 -0.91 -11.43
CA TYR A 88 9.34 -0.76 -10.27
C TYR A 88 9.39 -1.98 -9.38
N GLN A 89 9.44 -1.73 -8.08
CA GLN A 89 9.19 -2.71 -7.04
C GLN A 89 7.88 -2.35 -6.35
N ILE A 90 6.85 -3.17 -6.56
CA ILE A 90 5.53 -2.95 -5.98
C ILE A 90 5.40 -3.83 -4.74
N ILE A 91 5.23 -3.20 -3.58
CA ILE A 91 4.74 -3.85 -2.37
C ILE A 91 3.20 -3.74 -2.41
N PHE A 92 2.54 -4.84 -2.75
CA PHE A 92 1.10 -4.90 -2.92
C PHE A 92 0.42 -5.39 -1.64
N MET A 93 -0.31 -4.49 -0.98
CA MET A 93 -1.02 -4.77 0.26
C MET A 93 -2.38 -5.39 0.00
N GLU A 94 -2.58 -6.59 0.54
CA GLU A 94 -3.81 -7.37 0.48
C GLU A 94 -4.44 -7.43 1.86
N ARG A 95 -5.77 -7.38 1.90
CA ARG A 95 -6.55 -7.55 3.14
C ARG A 95 -7.82 -8.29 2.82
N ASP A 96 -8.33 -9.06 3.79
CA ASP A 96 -9.67 -9.64 3.69
C ASP A 96 -10.69 -8.57 3.25
N LEU A 97 -11.38 -8.85 2.14
CA LEU A 97 -12.28 -7.88 1.51
C LEU A 97 -13.44 -7.51 2.44
N ASP A 98 -13.93 -8.44 3.25
CA ASP A 98 -15.03 -8.15 4.18
C ASP A 98 -14.59 -7.18 5.28
N GLU A 99 -13.38 -7.37 5.84
CA GLU A 99 -12.82 -6.42 6.81
C GLU A 99 -12.55 -5.04 6.21
N MET A 100 -12.05 -5.02 4.97
CA MET A 100 -11.79 -3.80 4.23
C MET A 100 -13.10 -3.02 3.99
N LEU A 101 -14.17 -3.71 3.58
CA LEU A 101 -15.50 -3.11 3.38
C LEU A 101 -16.08 -2.57 4.69
N VAL A 102 -15.97 -3.31 5.80
CA VAL A 102 -16.37 -2.79 7.13
C VAL A 102 -15.59 -1.54 7.50
N SER A 103 -14.28 -1.49 7.23
CA SER A 103 -13.50 -0.28 7.46
C SER A 103 -13.92 0.87 6.56
N GLN A 104 -14.36 0.60 5.34
CA GLN A 104 -14.78 1.63 4.39
C GLN A 104 -16.17 2.18 4.74
N GLU A 105 -17.12 1.32 5.10
CA GLU A 105 -18.46 1.69 5.57
C GLU A 105 -18.37 2.64 6.77
N LYS A 106 -17.59 2.28 7.81
CA LYS A 106 -17.36 3.15 8.98
C LYS A 106 -16.74 4.50 8.64
N MET A 107 -15.86 4.54 7.64
CA MET A 107 -15.26 5.81 7.18
C MET A 107 -16.29 6.67 6.46
N LEU A 108 -17.14 6.08 5.63
CA LEU A 108 -18.21 6.79 4.93
C LEU A 108 -19.28 7.31 5.90
N GLU A 109 -19.66 6.52 6.91
CA GLU A 109 -20.54 6.93 7.99
C GLU A 109 -20.03 8.20 8.69
N ARG A 110 -18.74 8.23 9.09
CA ARG A 110 -18.12 9.42 9.69
C ARG A 110 -18.14 10.65 8.78
N LEU A 111 -18.09 10.44 7.47
CA LEU A 111 -18.12 11.50 6.46
C LEU A 111 -19.54 11.89 6.03
N ASN A 112 -20.59 11.32 6.65
CA ASN A 112 -21.98 11.48 6.24
C ASN A 112 -22.21 11.15 4.76
N ARG A 113 -21.57 10.08 4.27
CA ARG A 113 -21.69 9.59 2.89
C ARG A 113 -22.27 8.18 2.88
N SER A 114 -23.08 7.88 1.88
CA SER A 114 -23.65 6.55 1.70
C SER A 114 -22.65 5.61 1.01
N ALA A 115 -22.55 4.38 1.51
CA ALA A 115 -21.85 3.31 0.82
C ALA A 115 -22.71 2.78 -0.34
N ALA A 116 -22.05 2.38 -1.44
CA ALA A 116 -22.69 1.57 -2.47
C ALA A 116 -22.98 0.14 -1.93
N PRO A 117 -23.84 -0.65 -2.59
CA PRO A 117 -24.16 -2.00 -2.15
C PRO A 117 -22.91 -2.86 -1.98
N ARG A 118 -22.73 -3.43 -0.78
CA ARG A 118 -21.53 -4.17 -0.38
C ARG A 118 -21.11 -5.25 -1.38
N GLU A 119 -22.07 -6.06 -1.84
CA GLU A 119 -21.81 -7.13 -2.82
C GLU A 119 -21.34 -6.59 -4.17
N GLN A 120 -21.86 -5.43 -4.61
CA GLN A 120 -21.43 -4.79 -5.85
C GLN A 120 -19.98 -4.30 -5.73
N ILE A 121 -19.63 -3.65 -4.62
CA ILE A 121 -18.26 -3.19 -4.36
C ILE A 121 -17.31 -4.39 -4.29
N LYS A 122 -17.68 -5.44 -3.53
CA LYS A 122 -16.88 -6.66 -3.38
C LYS A 122 -16.58 -7.31 -4.72
N ARG A 123 -17.60 -7.51 -5.56
CA ARG A 123 -17.44 -8.09 -6.90
C ARG A 123 -16.57 -7.23 -7.80
N ALA A 124 -16.73 -5.90 -7.78
CA ALA A 124 -15.92 -4.99 -8.56
C ALA A 124 -14.43 -5.05 -8.15
N TYR A 125 -14.15 -5.09 -6.85
CA TYR A 125 -12.79 -5.24 -6.33
C TYR A 125 -12.17 -6.59 -6.68
N GLN A 126 -12.90 -7.70 -6.58
CA GLN A 126 -12.41 -9.02 -6.98
C GLN A 126 -12.02 -9.05 -8.46
N LEU A 127 -12.91 -8.56 -9.34
CA LEU A 127 -12.66 -8.52 -10.78
C LEU A 127 -11.47 -7.62 -11.13
N HIS A 128 -11.34 -6.48 -10.45
CA HIS A 128 -10.20 -5.58 -10.61
C HIS A 128 -8.88 -6.26 -10.22
N LEU A 129 -8.83 -6.88 -9.04
CA LEU A 129 -7.62 -7.54 -8.54
C LEU A 129 -7.20 -8.70 -9.45
N GLU A 130 -8.15 -9.53 -9.89
CA GLU A 130 -7.88 -10.64 -10.81
C GLU A 130 -7.19 -10.14 -12.08
N ARG A 131 -7.78 -9.13 -12.73
CA ARG A 131 -7.23 -8.52 -13.96
C ARG A 131 -5.87 -7.87 -13.72
N LEU A 132 -5.74 -7.14 -12.60
CA LEU A 132 -4.52 -6.44 -12.26
C LEU A 132 -3.35 -7.40 -12.04
N HIS A 133 -3.55 -8.48 -11.29
CA HIS A 133 -2.49 -9.46 -11.06
C HIS A 133 -2.09 -10.20 -12.34
N VAL A 134 -3.04 -10.48 -13.25
CA VAL A 134 -2.71 -11.01 -14.59
C VAL A 134 -1.84 -10.01 -15.36
N TRP A 135 -2.23 -8.75 -15.39
CA TRP A 135 -1.48 -7.70 -16.09
C TRP A 135 -0.09 -7.47 -15.49
N LEU A 136 0.03 -7.40 -14.16
CA LEU A 136 1.30 -7.20 -13.45
C LEU A 136 2.33 -8.30 -13.78
N ARG A 137 1.89 -9.56 -13.87
CA ARG A 137 2.78 -10.69 -14.22
C ARG A 137 3.33 -10.62 -15.65
N GLN A 138 2.71 -9.83 -16.52
CA GLN A 138 3.14 -9.66 -17.90
C GLN A 138 4.18 -8.53 -18.06
N GLN A 139 4.42 -7.73 -17.00
CA GLN A 139 5.31 -6.57 -17.08
C GLN A 139 6.75 -6.94 -16.71
N ALA A 140 7.66 -6.88 -17.68
CA ALA A 140 9.07 -7.24 -17.47
C ALA A 140 9.84 -6.26 -16.55
N ASN A 141 9.34 -5.03 -16.42
CA ASN A 141 9.95 -3.95 -15.64
C ASN A 141 9.33 -3.79 -14.24
N ILE A 142 8.39 -4.66 -13.85
CA ILE A 142 7.70 -4.61 -12.56
C ILE A 142 7.96 -5.90 -11.78
N LYS A 143 8.47 -5.77 -10.56
CA LYS A 143 8.49 -6.83 -9.56
C LYS A 143 7.39 -6.58 -8.54
N VAL A 144 6.73 -7.63 -8.06
CA VAL A 144 5.64 -7.50 -7.10
C VAL A 144 5.87 -8.42 -5.90
N LEU A 145 5.73 -7.87 -4.70
CA LEU A 145 5.63 -8.61 -3.44
C LEU A 145 4.23 -8.39 -2.85
N CYS A 146 3.43 -9.44 -2.81
CA CYS A 146 2.15 -9.40 -2.08
C CYS A 146 2.39 -9.56 -0.57
N VAL A 147 1.76 -8.69 0.21
CA VAL A 147 1.82 -8.66 1.67
C VAL A 147 0.39 -8.64 2.23
N SER A 148 0.05 -9.69 2.98
CA SER A 148 -1.20 -9.79 3.73
C SER A 148 -1.15 -8.86 4.94
N TYR A 149 -2.08 -7.92 5.02
CA TYR A 149 -2.26 -7.03 6.17
C TYR A 149 -2.59 -7.82 7.44
N ASN A 150 -3.39 -8.89 7.30
CA ASN A 150 -3.77 -9.76 8.41
C ASN A 150 -2.52 -10.42 9.03
N ASP A 151 -1.67 -11.03 8.20
CA ASP A 151 -0.42 -11.65 8.68
C ASP A 151 0.58 -10.60 9.19
N LEU A 152 0.64 -9.44 8.53
CA LEU A 152 1.51 -8.34 8.94
C LEU A 152 1.19 -7.85 10.35
N VAL A 153 -0.08 -7.77 10.73
CA VAL A 153 -0.44 -7.35 12.08
C VAL A 153 -0.16 -8.43 13.12
N GLU A 154 -0.39 -9.70 12.79
CA GLU A 154 -0.21 -10.81 13.72
C GLU A 154 1.26 -11.18 13.94
N ARG A 155 2.06 -11.15 12.86
CA ARG A 155 3.44 -11.64 12.83
C ARG A 155 4.32 -10.65 12.05
N PRO A 156 4.54 -9.42 12.56
CA PRO A 156 5.15 -8.34 11.79
C PRO A 156 6.60 -8.59 11.34
N GLN A 157 7.32 -9.46 12.04
CA GLN A 157 8.72 -9.77 11.76
C GLN A 157 8.91 -10.47 10.40
N GLU A 158 8.12 -11.50 10.09
CA GLU A 158 8.28 -12.29 8.87
C GLU A 158 8.03 -11.45 7.60
N PRO A 159 6.94 -10.66 7.48
CA PRO A 159 6.76 -9.76 6.36
C PRO A 159 7.84 -8.67 6.28
N ALA A 160 8.31 -8.13 7.42
CA ALA A 160 9.37 -7.12 7.42
C ALA A 160 10.68 -7.66 6.83
N GLU A 161 11.05 -8.90 7.13
CA GLU A 161 12.23 -9.57 6.55
C GLU A 161 12.06 -9.77 5.04
N ARG A 162 10.90 -10.25 4.61
CA ARG A 162 10.57 -10.44 3.19
C ARG A 162 10.61 -9.11 2.42
N ILE A 163 10.09 -8.04 3.01
CA ILE A 163 10.12 -6.69 2.43
C ILE A 163 11.56 -6.22 2.28
N GLY A 164 12.39 -6.35 3.33
CA GLY A 164 13.79 -5.96 3.25
C GLY A 164 14.59 -6.72 2.20
N ALA A 165 14.37 -8.03 2.09
CA ALA A 165 14.98 -8.83 1.03
C ALA A 165 14.49 -8.44 -0.37
N PHE A 166 13.20 -8.07 -0.50
CA PHE A 166 12.59 -7.69 -1.78
C PHE A 166 13.09 -6.34 -2.29
N ILE A 167 13.14 -5.32 -1.42
CA ILE A 167 13.62 -3.98 -1.80
C ILE A 167 15.15 -3.96 -1.96
N GLY A 168 15.85 -4.79 -1.19
CA GLY A 168 17.30 -4.81 -1.11
C GLY A 168 17.87 -3.63 -0.32
N GLY A 169 19.20 -3.59 -0.20
CA GLY A 169 19.91 -2.58 0.58
C GLY A 169 19.87 -2.76 2.09
N GLU A 170 20.30 -1.73 2.81
CA GLU A 170 20.36 -1.72 4.27
C GLU A 170 19.06 -1.13 4.84
N VAL A 171 18.07 -1.99 5.08
CA VAL A 171 16.86 -1.59 5.82
C VAL A 171 16.85 -2.16 7.23
N ASN A 172 16.35 -1.36 8.17
CA ASN A 172 16.22 -1.77 9.56
C ASN A 172 14.92 -2.55 9.77
N VAL A 173 14.98 -3.86 9.53
CA VAL A 173 13.86 -4.80 9.68
C VAL A 173 13.21 -4.72 11.06
N GLU A 174 14.01 -4.62 12.11
CA GLU A 174 13.51 -4.54 13.49
C GLU A 174 12.64 -3.29 13.70
N ARG A 175 13.06 -2.13 13.18
CA ARG A 175 12.28 -0.90 13.24
C ARG A 175 11.02 -0.96 12.37
N MET A 176 11.08 -1.61 11.21
CA MET A 176 9.87 -1.87 10.40
C MET A 176 8.85 -2.65 11.22
N ALA A 177 9.25 -3.78 11.80
CA ALA A 177 8.37 -4.65 12.58
C ALA A 177 7.77 -3.94 13.79
N LYS A 178 8.57 -3.17 14.55
CA LYS A 178 8.13 -2.38 15.72
C LYS A 178 7.12 -1.27 15.38
N THR A 179 6.97 -0.90 14.11
CA THR A 179 5.98 0.09 13.67
C THR A 179 4.56 -0.44 13.82
N VAL A 180 4.37 -1.75 13.69
CA VAL A 180 3.06 -2.39 13.75
C VAL A 180 2.54 -2.32 15.19
N ASP A 181 1.42 -1.64 15.36
CA ASP A 181 0.70 -1.56 16.62
C ASP A 181 -0.60 -2.39 16.51
N PRO A 182 -0.65 -3.59 17.13
CA PRO A 182 -1.82 -4.46 17.07
C PRO A 182 -3.11 -3.81 17.59
N SER A 183 -3.00 -2.79 18.47
CA SER A 183 -4.16 -2.07 19.03
C SER A 183 -4.88 -1.19 17.98
N LEU A 184 -4.18 -0.83 16.90
CA LEU A 184 -4.75 -0.05 15.79
C LEU A 184 -5.46 -0.94 14.75
N TYR A 185 -5.30 -2.26 14.84
CA TYR A 185 -6.01 -3.20 13.96
C TYR A 185 -7.45 -3.42 14.43
N ARG A 186 -8.29 -2.49 13.99
CA ARG A 186 -9.74 -2.42 14.22
C ARG A 186 -10.49 -3.02 13.02
N ASN A 187 -11.75 -3.41 13.23
CA ASN A 187 -12.64 -4.00 12.20
C ASN A 187 -12.18 -5.38 11.70
N ARG A 188 -11.88 -6.28 12.64
CA ARG A 188 -11.58 -7.68 12.35
C ARG A 188 -12.87 -8.46 12.14
N LYS A 189 -12.82 -9.56 11.37
CA LYS A 189 -13.81 -10.63 11.57
C LYS A 189 -13.65 -11.11 13.01
N THR A 190 -14.68 -10.94 13.85
CA THR A 190 -14.71 -11.67 15.12
C THR A 190 -14.69 -13.15 14.76
N ALA A 191 -13.68 -13.88 15.23
CA ALA A 191 -13.75 -15.34 15.20
C ALA A 191 -15.07 -15.72 15.89
N ASN A 192 -15.98 -16.34 15.16
CA ASN A 192 -17.07 -17.06 15.81
C ASN A 192 -16.40 -18.11 16.69
N LYS A 193 -16.59 -17.96 18.01
CA LYS A 193 -16.30 -19.04 18.96
C LYS A 193 -17.17 -20.25 18.63
#